data_AF-A0A5J5N9C1-F1
#
_entry.id   AF-A0A5J5N9C1-F1
#
_cell.length_a   1.000
_cell.length_b   1.000
_cell.length_c   1.000
_cell.angle_alpha   90.00
_cell.angle_beta   90.00
_cell.angle_gamma   90.00
#
_symmetry.space_group_name_H-M   'P 1'
#
loop_
_entity.id
_entity.type
_entity.pdbx_description
1 polymer ?
#
loop_
_entity_poly.entity_id
_entity_poly.type
_entity_poly.pdbx_seq_one_letter_code
_entity_poly.pdbx_strand_id
1 'polypeptide(L)'
;MEQSYKRGLISDRELYDTVWKNVFQGKLTYLHWNKGEAMAPTIGEQASTLLVRKIPIADPTLAATEGYEMVSNDEKDEPFVLEKDQCWVLADNDKLKPKEAKDSRLFGPVSMTDIVGRVIYSLRTAVDHGPVLNSHYSMRKDSSLLEIELDVNDMMKNHTA
;
A
#
# COMPACT_ATOMS: atom_id res chain seq x y z
N MET A 1 29.66 18.53 -5.62
CA MET A 1 28.98 17.54 -6.49
C MET A 1 27.88 16.92 -5.67
N GLU A 2 26.66 17.42 -5.82
CA GLU A 2 25.47 16.89 -5.13
C GLU A 2 24.86 15.79 -5.99
N GLN A 3 24.71 14.59 -5.44
CA GLN A 3 23.93 13.53 -6.07
C GLN A 3 22.45 13.79 -5.77
N SER A 4 21.74 14.38 -6.74
CA SER A 4 20.29 14.45 -6.73
C SER A 4 19.70 13.05 -6.91
N TYR A 5 19.03 12.53 -5.88
CA TYR A 5 18.26 11.29 -5.98
C TYR A 5 16.92 11.58 -6.65
N LYS A 6 16.65 10.94 -7.79
CA LYS A 6 15.31 10.94 -8.39
C LYS A 6 14.40 10.08 -7.52
N ARG A 7 13.58 10.76 -6.71
CA ARG A 7 12.33 10.27 -6.11
C ARG A 7 11.72 9.27 -7.09
N GLY A 8 11.48 8.03 -6.64
CA GLY A 8 10.81 7.01 -7.43
C GLY A 8 9.37 7.42 -7.69
N LEU A 9 9.20 8.34 -8.63
CA LEU A 9 7.95 8.68 -9.28
C LEU A 9 7.66 7.49 -10.20
N ILE A 10 6.82 6.58 -9.74
CA ILE A 10 5.81 6.09 -10.67
C ILE A 10 5.14 7.37 -11.16
N SER A 11 5.09 7.58 -12.48
CA SER A 11 4.48 8.78 -13.04
C SER A 11 3.10 8.95 -12.43
N ASP A 12 2.90 10.00 -11.61
CA ASP A 12 1.59 10.28 -11.00
C ASP A 12 0.52 10.32 -12.08
N ARG A 13 0.87 10.75 -13.31
CA ARG A 13 -0.01 10.70 -14.47
C ARG A 13 -0.37 9.29 -14.91
N GLU A 14 0.57 8.35 -14.94
CA GLU A 14 0.30 6.97 -15.33
C GLU A 14 -0.53 6.22 -14.28
N LEU A 15 -0.25 6.45 -12.99
CA LEU A 15 -1.07 5.94 -11.90
C LEU A 15 -2.48 6.55 -11.94
N TYR A 16 -2.59 7.87 -12.05
CA TYR A 16 -3.86 8.58 -12.05
C TYR A 16 -4.70 8.25 -13.30
N ASP A 17 -4.08 8.13 -14.48
CA ASP A 17 -4.75 7.73 -15.72
C ASP A 17 -5.24 6.27 -15.64
N THR A 18 -4.42 5.36 -15.10
CA THR A 18 -4.82 3.96 -14.89
C THR A 18 -5.97 3.86 -13.88
N VAL A 19 -5.91 4.64 -12.79
CA VAL A 19 -6.95 4.69 -11.78
C VAL A 19 -8.24 5.26 -12.39
N TRP A 20 -8.19 6.39 -13.11
CA TRP A 20 -9.35 7.02 -13.75
C TRP A 20 -9.99 6.16 -14.85
N LYS A 21 -9.19 5.56 -15.74
CA LYS A 21 -9.69 4.65 -16.79
C LYS A 21 -10.53 3.52 -16.21
N ASN A 22 -10.10 2.94 -15.10
CA ASN A 22 -10.82 1.86 -14.43
C ASN A 22 -12.09 2.37 -13.69
N VAL A 23 -12.12 3.63 -13.20
CA VAL A 23 -13.33 4.22 -12.58
C VAL A 23 -14.42 4.42 -13.64
N PHE A 24 -14.05 4.89 -14.84
CA PHE A 24 -14.98 5.01 -15.96
C PHE A 24 -15.52 3.66 -16.47
N GLN A 25 -14.79 2.57 -16.22
CA GLN A 25 -15.23 1.19 -16.49
C GLN A 25 -16.11 0.61 -15.38
N GLY A 26 -16.39 1.35 -14.31
CA GLY A 26 -17.22 0.92 -13.18
C GLY A 26 -16.54 -0.03 -12.19
N LYS A 27 -15.25 -0.35 -12.38
CA LYS A 27 -14.48 -1.21 -11.48
C LYS A 27 -13.90 -0.41 -10.31
N LEU A 28 -14.13 -0.91 -9.10
CA LEU A 28 -13.58 -0.34 -7.87
C LEU A 28 -12.17 -0.86 -7.55
N THR A 29 -11.67 -1.80 -8.34
CA THR A 29 -10.32 -2.35 -8.20
C THR A 29 -9.43 -2.12 -9.43
N TYR A 30 -8.14 -2.28 -9.24
CA TYR A 30 -7.13 -2.37 -10.29
C TYR A 30 -6.00 -3.31 -9.88
N LEU A 31 -5.24 -3.80 -10.86
CA LEU A 31 -4.08 -4.65 -10.63
C LEU A 31 -2.82 -3.81 -10.49
N HIS A 32 -1.96 -4.18 -9.55
CA HIS A 32 -0.64 -3.58 -9.38
C HIS A 32 0.39 -4.67 -9.18
N TRP A 33 1.47 -4.64 -9.98
CA TRP A 33 2.60 -5.53 -9.77
C TRP A 33 3.54 -4.94 -8.73
N ASN A 34 3.90 -5.73 -7.72
CA ASN A 34 4.80 -5.34 -6.66
C ASN A 34 6.01 -6.28 -6.60
N LYS A 35 7.19 -5.69 -6.37
CA LYS A 35 8.43 -6.39 -6.08
C LYS A 35 9.16 -5.68 -4.94
N GLY A 36 9.35 -6.38 -3.83
CA GLY A 36 10.08 -5.90 -2.68
C GLY A 36 9.76 -6.69 -1.43
N GLU A 37 10.61 -6.55 -0.42
CA GLU A 37 10.50 -7.30 0.84
C GLU A 37 9.92 -6.46 1.98
N ALA A 38 9.61 -5.18 1.73
CA ALA A 38 9.19 -4.24 2.78
C ALA A 38 7.92 -4.66 3.52
N MET A 39 7.00 -5.32 2.83
CA MET A 39 5.74 -5.76 3.41
C MET A 39 5.77 -7.22 3.87
N ALA A 40 6.93 -7.88 3.90
CA ALA A 40 7.03 -9.24 4.42
C ALA A 40 6.80 -9.27 5.94
N PRO A 41 6.05 -10.24 6.49
CA PRO A 41 5.52 -11.43 5.82
C PRO A 41 4.12 -11.25 5.17
N THR A 42 3.44 -10.12 5.41
CA THR A 42 2.07 -9.86 4.95
C THR A 42 1.93 -9.94 3.43
N ILE A 43 2.88 -9.34 2.71
CA ILE A 43 3.11 -9.57 1.29
C ILE A 43 4.46 -10.26 1.19
N GLY A 44 4.48 -11.48 0.66
CA GLY A 44 5.69 -12.29 0.61
C GLY A 44 6.85 -11.59 -0.11
N GLU A 45 8.07 -12.06 0.15
CA GLU A 45 9.33 -11.51 -0.41
C GLU A 45 9.44 -11.65 -1.94
N GLN A 46 8.61 -12.51 -2.54
CA GLN A 46 8.55 -12.74 -3.98
C GLN A 46 7.67 -11.69 -4.67
N ALA A 47 7.94 -11.46 -5.96
CA ALA A 47 7.09 -10.59 -6.76
C ALA A 47 5.65 -11.12 -6.77
N SER A 48 4.68 -10.21 -6.68
CA SER A 48 3.26 -10.57 -6.62
C SER A 48 2.41 -9.59 -7.43
N THR A 49 1.31 -10.09 -7.97
CA THR A 49 0.24 -9.26 -8.52
C THR A 49 -0.76 -8.98 -7.40
N LEU A 50 -0.96 -7.71 -7.11
CA LEU A 50 -1.86 -7.22 -6.07
C LEU A 50 -3.17 -6.76 -6.69
N LEU A 51 -4.29 -7.13 -6.08
CA LEU A 51 -5.58 -6.49 -6.34
C LEU A 51 -5.75 -5.34 -5.36
N VAL A 52 -5.83 -4.12 -5.89
CA VAL A 52 -5.93 -2.90 -5.11
C VAL A 52 -7.33 -2.33 -5.25
N ARG A 53 -8.03 -2.19 -4.12
CA ARG A 53 -9.31 -1.49 -4.03
C ARG A 53 -9.06 0.00 -3.92
N LYS A 54 -9.68 0.76 -4.82
CA LYS A 54 -9.73 2.22 -4.74
C LYS A 54 -10.55 2.60 -3.51
N ILE A 55 -10.00 3.46 -2.68
CA ILE A 55 -10.61 3.83 -1.43
C ILE A 55 -11.41 5.13 -1.61
N PRO A 56 -12.73 5.15 -1.40
CA PRO A 56 -13.46 6.39 -1.13
C PRO A 56 -13.46 6.79 0.36
N ILE A 57 -13.16 5.84 1.26
CA ILE A 57 -13.14 6.03 2.73
C ILE A 57 -11.92 5.34 3.31
N ALA A 58 -10.96 6.14 3.77
CA ALA A 58 -9.69 5.70 4.32
C ALA A 58 -9.87 4.78 5.54
N ASP A 59 -9.76 3.47 5.32
CA ASP A 59 -9.33 2.50 6.34
C ASP A 59 -8.19 1.62 5.78
N PRO A 60 -7.08 2.23 5.28
CA PRO A 60 -5.86 1.47 5.01
C PRO A 60 -5.24 1.01 6.33
N THR A 61 -4.44 -0.06 6.28
CA THR A 61 -3.63 -0.46 7.44
C THR A 61 -2.55 0.59 7.65
N LEU A 62 -2.72 1.41 8.69
CA LEU A 62 -1.83 2.51 9.07
C LEU A 62 -1.27 2.24 10.46
N ALA A 63 -0.07 2.72 10.71
CA ALA A 63 0.52 2.66 12.04
C ALA A 63 -0.09 3.70 12.98
N ALA A 64 -0.40 4.89 12.47
CA ALA A 64 -1.05 5.97 13.21
C ALA A 64 -1.77 6.96 12.26
N THR A 65 -2.72 7.73 12.81
CA THR A 65 -3.52 8.75 12.11
C THR A 65 -3.53 10.07 12.87
N GLU A 66 -4.18 11.10 12.32
CA GLU A 66 -4.45 12.40 12.98
C GLU A 66 -4.64 12.28 14.50
N GLY A 67 -3.97 13.17 15.24
CA GLY A 67 -4.09 13.30 16.69
C GLY A 67 -3.22 12.32 17.49
N TYR A 68 -2.58 11.34 16.85
CA TYR A 68 -1.59 10.50 17.52
C TYR A 68 -0.27 11.26 17.70
N GLU A 69 0.29 11.19 18.90
CA GLU A 69 1.65 11.65 19.18
C GLU A 69 2.65 10.58 18.76
N MET A 70 3.61 10.99 17.95
CA MET A 70 4.70 10.16 17.46
C MET A 70 5.92 10.40 18.36
N VAL A 71 6.37 9.33 19.00
CA VAL A 71 7.52 9.36 19.92
C VAL A 71 8.58 8.40 19.39
N SER A 72 9.80 8.90 19.26
CA SER A 72 10.98 8.10 18.91
C SER A 72 11.67 7.58 20.16
N ASN A 73 12.41 6.47 20.00
CA ASN A 73 13.32 5.99 21.04
C ASN A 73 14.67 6.74 21.02
N ASP A 74 14.94 7.54 19.99
CA ASP A 74 16.11 8.43 19.97
C ASP A 74 15.76 9.74 20.69
N GLU A 75 16.50 10.05 21.76
CA GLU A 75 16.29 11.26 22.56
C GLU A 75 16.49 12.57 21.77
N LYS A 76 17.12 12.51 20.59
CA LYS A 76 17.33 13.67 19.71
C LYS A 76 16.12 13.99 18.85
N ASP A 77 15.23 13.03 18.65
CA ASP A 77 14.04 13.22 17.83
C ASP A 77 12.95 13.87 18.69
N GLU A 78 12.50 15.06 18.29
CA GLU A 78 11.42 15.74 18.98
C GLU A 78 10.08 15.04 18.72
N PRO A 79 9.29 14.75 19.77
CA PRO A 79 7.93 14.27 19.60
C PRO A 79 7.08 15.26 18.83
N PHE A 80 6.16 14.74 18.01
CA PHE A 80 5.23 15.56 17.25
C PHE A 80 3.87 14.86 17.14
N VAL A 81 2.81 15.63 16.93
CA VAL A 81 1.46 15.10 16.73
C VAL A 81 1.14 15.08 15.24
N LEU A 82 0.55 13.98 14.76
CA LEU A 82 0.05 13.91 13.39
C LEU A 82 -1.07 14.93 13.19
N GLU A 83 -0.87 15.83 12.22
CA GLU A 83 -1.85 16.85 11.88
C GLU A 83 -3.07 16.24 11.20
N LYS A 84 -4.08 17.08 10.99
CA LYS A 84 -5.24 16.70 10.18
C LYS A 84 -4.78 16.26 8.79
N ASP A 85 -5.42 15.20 8.29
CA ASP A 85 -5.10 14.58 7.00
C ASP A 85 -3.74 13.89 6.94
N GLN A 86 -3.01 13.73 8.06
CA GLN A 86 -1.76 12.97 8.09
C GLN A 86 -1.94 11.56 8.62
N CYS A 87 -1.15 10.63 8.07
CA CYS A 87 -0.95 9.31 8.61
C CYS A 87 0.52 8.91 8.67
N TRP A 88 0.78 7.89 9.47
CA TRP A 88 2.06 7.22 9.58
C TRP A 88 1.97 5.83 8.97
N VAL A 89 2.84 5.52 8.02
CA VAL A 89 2.92 4.20 7.37
C VAL A 89 4.23 3.52 7.76
N LEU A 90 4.16 2.23 8.06
CA LEU A 90 5.32 1.41 8.39
C LEU A 90 5.38 0.19 7.47
N ALA A 91 6.60 -0.20 7.12
CA ALA A 91 6.87 -1.48 6.53
C ALA A 91 6.71 -2.59 7.58
N ASP A 92 6.07 -3.70 7.21
CA ASP A 92 5.87 -4.85 8.12
C ASP A 92 7.17 -5.62 8.39
N ASN A 93 8.15 -5.51 7.49
CA ASN A 93 9.41 -6.25 7.60
C ASN A 93 10.33 -5.60 8.66
N ASP A 94 10.34 -6.22 9.84
CA ASP A 94 11.14 -5.84 11.00
C ASP A 94 12.66 -5.95 10.77
N LYS A 95 13.10 -6.71 9.77
CA LYS A 95 14.52 -6.88 9.43
C LYS A 95 15.08 -5.71 8.63
N LEU A 96 14.22 -4.92 7.98
CA LEU A 96 14.68 -3.80 7.16
C LEU A 96 15.02 -2.59 8.03
N LYS A 97 16.17 -1.98 7.75
CA LYS A 97 16.51 -0.69 8.35
C LYS A 97 15.57 0.40 7.81
N PRO A 98 15.34 1.50 8.54
CA PRO A 98 14.47 2.59 8.08
C PRO A 98 14.81 3.11 6.67
N LYS A 99 16.10 3.16 6.31
CA LYS A 99 16.58 3.58 4.99
C LYS A 99 16.24 2.60 3.85
N GLU A 100 15.99 1.34 4.19
CA GLU A 100 15.68 0.25 3.25
C GLU A 100 14.17 0.02 3.14
N ALA A 101 13.46 0.15 4.27
CA ALA A 101 12.01 0.03 4.36
C ALA A 101 11.25 1.09 3.54
N LYS A 102 11.84 2.28 3.36
CA LYS A 102 11.22 3.43 2.67
C LYS A 102 9.79 3.69 3.16
N ASP A 103 9.66 3.94 4.45
CA ASP A 103 8.40 4.22 5.11
C ASP A 103 8.42 5.59 5.82
N SER A 104 7.42 5.89 6.65
CA SER A 104 7.33 7.19 7.33
C SER A 104 8.52 7.52 8.22
N ARG A 105 9.30 6.52 8.67
CA ARG A 105 10.55 6.77 9.41
C ARG A 105 11.60 7.46 8.54
N LEU A 106 11.49 7.36 7.22
CA LEU A 106 12.41 7.98 6.26
C LEU A 106 11.84 9.28 5.67
N PHE A 107 10.57 9.31 5.30
CA PHE A 107 9.97 10.46 4.60
C PHE A 107 8.99 11.29 5.44
N GLY A 108 8.74 10.90 6.69
CA GLY A 108 7.81 11.57 7.60
C GLY A 108 6.33 11.17 7.41
N PRO A 109 5.39 11.98 7.93
CA PRO A 109 3.96 11.75 7.75
C PRO A 109 3.55 11.81 6.26
N VAL A 110 2.52 11.06 5.91
CA VAL A 110 1.94 11.01 4.55
C VAL A 110 0.56 11.65 4.58
N SER A 111 0.21 12.43 3.56
CA SER A 111 -1.17 12.90 3.43
C SER A 111 -2.09 11.72 3.10
N MET A 112 -3.25 11.65 3.74
CA MET A 112 -4.28 10.66 3.42
C MET A 112 -4.74 10.76 1.96
N THR A 113 -4.59 11.94 1.32
CA THR A 113 -4.88 12.13 -0.11
C THR A 113 -3.86 11.47 -1.04
N ASP A 114 -2.66 11.18 -0.55
CA ASP A 114 -1.63 10.44 -1.30
C ASP A 114 -1.85 8.92 -1.26
N ILE A 115 -2.78 8.42 -0.43
CA ILE A 115 -3.13 7.00 -0.36
C ILE A 115 -4.02 6.63 -1.56
N VAL A 116 -3.43 5.95 -2.54
CA VAL A 116 -4.10 5.59 -3.80
C VAL A 116 -5.09 4.43 -3.69
N GLY A 117 -4.96 3.57 -2.68
CA GLY A 117 -5.78 2.37 -2.56
C GLY A 117 -5.36 1.43 -1.43
N ARG A 118 -6.19 0.41 -1.17
CA ARG A 118 -5.91 -0.67 -0.22
C ARG A 118 -5.66 -1.97 -0.97
N VAL A 119 -4.60 -2.67 -0.61
CA VAL A 119 -4.35 -4.03 -1.11
C VAL A 119 -5.31 -4.99 -0.42
N ILE A 120 -6.13 -5.70 -1.20
CA ILE A 120 -7.15 -6.62 -0.68
C ILE A 120 -6.90 -8.09 -1.03
N TYR A 121 -6.07 -8.35 -2.04
CA TYR A 121 -5.70 -9.68 -2.49
C TYR A 121 -4.29 -9.69 -3.06
N SER A 122 -3.56 -10.78 -2.84
CA SER A 122 -2.21 -10.98 -3.37
C SER A 122 -2.14 -12.31 -4.12
N LEU A 123 -1.52 -12.29 -5.29
CA LEU A 123 -1.22 -13.45 -6.10
C LEU A 123 0.28 -13.55 -6.33
N ARG A 124 0.92 -14.60 -5.80
CA ARG A 124 2.32 -14.94 -6.08
C ARG A 124 2.41 -16.02 -7.15
N THR A 125 1.63 -17.08 -7.00
CA THR A 125 1.52 -18.16 -7.99
C THR A 125 0.07 -18.65 -8.07
N ALA A 126 -0.22 -19.55 -9.01
CA ALA A 126 -1.52 -20.19 -9.14
C ALA A 126 -1.94 -21.05 -7.93
N VAL A 127 -1.01 -21.39 -7.03
CA VAL A 127 -1.28 -22.16 -5.80
C VAL A 127 -0.96 -21.38 -4.53
N ASP A 128 -0.44 -20.17 -4.68
CA ASP A 128 0.00 -19.31 -3.59
C ASP A 128 -0.55 -17.90 -3.82
N HIS A 129 -1.82 -17.74 -3.44
CA HIS A 129 -2.57 -16.50 -3.56
C HIS A 129 -3.69 -16.47 -2.50
N GLY A 130 -4.14 -15.27 -2.13
CA GLY A 130 -5.18 -15.13 -1.13
C GLY A 130 -5.47 -13.69 -0.71
N PRO A 131 -6.50 -13.48 0.12
CA PRO A 131 -6.79 -12.18 0.71
C PRO A 131 -5.62 -11.67 1.55
N VAL A 132 -5.34 -10.37 1.47
CA VAL A 132 -4.34 -9.73 2.34
C VAL A 132 -4.98 -9.43 3.69
N LEU A 133 -4.24 -9.75 4.76
CA LEU A 133 -4.68 -9.49 6.12
C LEU A 133 -4.74 -7.97 6.36
N ASN A 134 -5.95 -7.48 6.62
CA ASN A 134 -6.23 -6.09 6.94
C ASN A 134 -7.10 -6.05 8.22
N SER A 135 -7.56 -4.86 8.63
CA SER A 135 -8.51 -4.75 9.73
C SER A 135 -9.75 -5.63 9.49
N HIS A 136 -10.31 -6.22 10.56
CA HIS A 136 -11.49 -7.09 10.45
C HIS A 136 -12.67 -6.37 9.77
N TYR A 137 -12.80 -5.06 9.99
CA TYR A 137 -13.81 -4.23 9.34
C TYR A 137 -13.58 -4.13 7.83
N SER A 138 -12.34 -3.87 7.41
CA SER A 138 -11.95 -3.80 6.00
C SER A 138 -12.15 -5.13 5.30
N MET A 139 -11.67 -6.24 5.88
CA MET A 139 -11.84 -7.57 5.30
C MET A 139 -13.31 -7.94 5.09
N ARG A 140 -14.19 -7.62 6.05
CA ARG A 140 -15.64 -7.83 5.92
C ARG A 140 -16.23 -7.03 4.75
N LYS A 141 -15.82 -5.78 4.58
CA LYS A 141 -16.27 -4.92 3.47
C LYS A 141 -15.72 -5.37 2.11
N ASP A 142 -14.52 -5.93 2.10
CA ASP A 142 -13.83 -6.35 0.89
C ASP A 142 -14.32 -7.72 0.40
N SER A 143 -14.86 -8.58 1.28
CA SER A 143 -15.36 -9.93 0.92
C SER A 143 -16.37 -9.91 -0.23
N SER A 144 -17.43 -9.11 -0.13
CA SER A 144 -18.46 -9.00 -1.18
C SER A 144 -17.91 -8.46 -2.50
N LEU A 145 -16.86 -7.64 -2.46
CA LEU A 145 -16.22 -7.12 -3.65
C LEU A 145 -15.33 -8.18 -4.30
N LEU A 146 -14.57 -8.94 -3.50
CA LEU A 146 -13.77 -10.06 -3.98
C LEU A 146 -14.65 -11.12 -4.66
N GLU A 147 -15.82 -11.43 -4.10
CA GLU A 147 -16.76 -12.39 -4.71
C GLU A 147 -17.23 -11.97 -6.12
N ILE A 148 -17.21 -10.68 -6.43
CA ILE A 148 -17.74 -10.12 -7.68
C ILE A 148 -16.62 -9.76 -8.68
N GLU A 149 -15.54 -9.14 -8.21
CA GLU A 149 -14.49 -8.55 -9.06
C GLU A 149 -13.22 -9.40 -9.15
N LEU A 150 -13.00 -10.38 -8.25
CA LEU A 150 -11.78 -11.19 -8.27
C LEU A 150 -11.82 -12.17 -9.45
N ASP A 151 -10.91 -11.97 -10.40
CA ASP A 151 -10.61 -12.94 -11.46
C ASP A 151 -9.14 -13.36 -11.36
N VAL A 152 -8.89 -14.52 -10.75
CA VAL A 152 -7.55 -15.08 -10.58
C VAL A 152 -6.88 -15.34 -11.94
N ASN A 153 -7.63 -15.71 -12.97
CA ASN A 153 -7.06 -15.95 -14.29
C ASN A 153 -6.61 -14.64 -14.95
N ASP A 154 -7.39 -13.57 -14.79
CA ASP A 154 -6.99 -12.24 -15.23
C ASP A 154 -5.73 -11.76 -14.47
N MET A 155 -5.69 -11.95 -13.16
CA MET A 155 -4.50 -11.64 -12.36
C MET A 155 -3.25 -12.40 -12.81
N MET A 156 -3.38 -13.70 -13.12
CA MET A 156 -2.29 -14.53 -13.64
C MET A 156 -1.80 -14.05 -15.02
N LYS A 157 -2.70 -13.66 -15.93
CA LYS A 157 -2.31 -13.12 -17.25
C LYS A 157 -1.50 -11.82 -17.12
N ASN A 158 -1.80 -11.03 -16.11
CA ASN A 158 -1.11 -9.79 -15.80
C ASN A 158 0.09 -9.98 -14.84
N HIS A 159 0.34 -11.21 -14.39
CA HIS A 159 1.52 -11.53 -13.59
C HIS A 159 2.73 -11.60 -14.52
N THR A 160 3.47 -10.50 -14.60
CA THR A 160 4.73 -10.44 -15.34
C THR A 160 5.77 -11.31 -14.64
N ALA A 161 6.13 -12.41 -15.30
CA ALA A 161 7.34 -13.18 -15.02
C ALA A 161 8.59 -12.45 -15.52
#